data_AF-A0A4P5V980-F1
#
_entry.id   AF-A0A4P5V980-F1
#
_cell.length_a   1.000
_cell.length_b   1.000
_cell.length_c   1.000
_cell.angle_alpha   90.00
_cell.angle_beta   90.00
_cell.angle_gamma   90.00
#
_symmetry.space_group_name_H-M   'P 1'
#
loop_
_entity.id
_entity.type
_entity.pdbx_description
1 polymer ?
#
loop_
_entity_poly.entity_id
_entity_poly.type
_entity_poly.pdbx_seq_one_letter_code
_entity_poly.pdbx_strand_id
1 'polypeptide(L)'
;MTENCVPACLACNGHKSDADAFEWYRRQRFYDPRRAMAIRAWMDGDLRLAMRLLQWANPQLQPQREPQRHTPASAPIPLHGGMFQPQAA
;
A
#
# COMPACT_ATOMS: atom_id res chain seq x y z
N MET A 1 -22.69 8.15 -16.99
CA MET A 1 -21.60 7.79 -16.06
C MET A 1 -20.43 8.73 -16.36
N THR A 2 -19.75 9.27 -15.34
CA THR A 2 -18.52 10.02 -15.54
C THR A 2 -17.35 9.03 -15.61
N GLU A 3 -16.94 8.71 -16.82
CA GLU A 3 -15.69 8.01 -17.09
C GLU A 3 -14.53 9.01 -16.90
N ASN A 4 -13.38 8.58 -16.38
CA ASN A 4 -12.21 9.41 -16.03
C ASN A 4 -12.25 10.17 -14.68
N CYS A 5 -12.68 9.54 -13.59
CA CYS A 5 -12.53 10.10 -12.23
C CYS A 5 -11.24 9.61 -11.56
N VAL A 6 -10.35 10.55 -11.20
CA VAL A 6 -9.20 10.28 -10.33
C VAL A 6 -9.47 10.80 -8.92
N PRO A 7 -9.09 10.07 -7.86
CA PRO A 7 -9.26 10.56 -6.50
C PRO A 7 -8.37 11.79 -6.26
N ALA A 8 -8.96 12.86 -5.74
CA ALA A 8 -8.27 14.11 -5.44
C ALA A 8 -8.75 14.68 -4.09
N CYS A 9 -7.87 15.44 -3.44
CA CYS A 9 -8.25 16.20 -2.25
C CYS A 9 -9.25 17.32 -2.61
N LEU A 10 -10.12 17.74 -1.69
CA LEU A 10 -11.11 18.81 -1.96
C LEU A 10 -10.43 20.11 -2.45
N ALA A 11 -9.32 20.50 -1.82
CA ALA A 11 -8.55 21.66 -2.24
C ALA A 11 -7.97 21.51 -3.65
N CYS A 12 -7.49 20.32 -4.00
CA CYS A 12 -6.89 19.97 -5.28
C CYS A 12 -7.93 20.02 -6.40
N ASN A 13 -9.11 19.43 -6.13
CA ASN A 13 -10.21 19.40 -7.07
C ASN A 13 -10.76 20.80 -7.35
N GLY A 14 -10.87 21.64 -6.30
CA GLY A 14 -11.30 23.04 -6.43
C GLY A 14 -10.28 23.93 -7.15
N HIS A 15 -8.99 23.79 -6.85
CA HIS A 15 -7.94 24.61 -7.48
C HIS A 15 -7.60 24.21 -8.91
N LYS A 16 -7.89 22.96 -9.32
CA LYS A 16 -7.64 22.54 -10.70
C LYS A 16 -8.54 23.29 -11.69
N SER A 17 -9.81 23.48 -11.35
CA SER A 17 -10.80 24.05 -12.28
C SER A 17 -10.74 23.30 -13.62
N ASP A 18 -10.70 24.05 -14.72
CA ASP A 18 -10.62 23.68 -16.13
C ASP A 18 -9.18 23.55 -16.66
N ALA A 19 -8.16 23.84 -15.86
CA ALA A 19 -6.77 23.73 -16.28
C ALA A 19 -6.39 22.27 -16.64
N ASP A 20 -5.53 22.07 -17.63
CA ASP A 20 -4.99 20.75 -17.95
C ASP A 20 -4.30 20.12 -16.72
N ALA A 21 -4.44 18.81 -16.54
CA ALA A 21 -3.97 18.11 -15.35
C ALA A 21 -2.44 18.18 -15.19
N PHE A 22 -1.68 18.10 -16.28
CA PHE A 22 -0.22 18.16 -16.24
C PHE A 22 0.28 19.60 -16.05
N GLU A 23 -0.34 20.57 -16.75
CA GLU A 23 -0.09 22.01 -16.55
C GLU A 23 -0.34 22.43 -15.10
N TRP A 24 -1.50 22.05 -14.55
CA TRP A 24 -1.87 22.36 -13.17
C TRP A 24 -0.92 21.70 -12.18
N TYR A 25 -0.62 20.40 -12.36
CA TYR A 25 0.24 19.66 -11.45
C TYR A 25 1.65 20.26 -11.39
N ARG A 26 2.18 20.72 -12.52
CA ARG A 26 3.52 21.34 -12.62
C ARG A 26 3.68 22.60 -11.76
N ARG A 27 2.57 23.29 -11.47
CA ARG A 27 2.56 24.55 -10.69
C ARG A 27 2.45 24.31 -9.18
N GLN A 28 2.22 23.08 -8.73
CA GLN A 28 1.99 22.78 -7.32
C GLN A 28 3.30 22.73 -6.52
N ARG A 29 3.27 23.17 -5.25
CA ARG A 29 4.43 23.10 -4.33
C ARG A 29 4.95 21.68 -4.11
N PHE A 30 4.09 20.69 -4.26
CA PHE A 30 4.41 19.26 -4.13
C PHE A 30 4.64 18.59 -5.49
N TYR A 31 4.95 19.35 -6.54
CA TYR A 31 5.30 18.79 -7.83
C TYR A 31 6.51 17.83 -7.71
N ASP A 32 6.39 16.65 -8.34
CA ASP A 32 7.49 15.70 -8.50
C ASP A 32 7.43 15.13 -9.92
N PRO A 33 8.50 15.31 -10.73
CA PRO A 33 8.51 14.81 -12.10
C PRO A 33 8.32 13.29 -12.20
N ARG A 34 8.70 12.51 -11.17
CA ARG A 34 8.50 11.05 -11.15
C ARG A 34 7.02 10.69 -11.01
N ARG A 35 6.28 11.44 -10.17
CA ARG A 35 4.81 11.30 -10.07
C ARG A 35 4.13 11.74 -11.36
N ALA A 36 4.61 12.81 -12.01
CA ALA A 36 4.07 13.24 -13.30
C ALA A 36 4.26 12.16 -14.39
N MET A 37 5.44 11.54 -14.46
CA MET A 37 5.67 10.41 -15.36
C MET A 37 4.79 9.21 -15.03
N ALA A 38 4.54 8.93 -13.74
CA ALA A 38 3.65 7.85 -13.35
C ALA A 38 2.21 8.07 -13.81
N ILE A 39 1.70 9.31 -13.69
CA ILE A 39 0.37 9.69 -14.18
C ILE A 39 0.32 9.53 -15.71
N ARG A 40 1.37 9.94 -16.43
CA ARG A 40 1.44 9.77 -17.88
C ARG A 40 1.42 8.30 -18.30
N ALA A 41 2.26 7.47 -17.68
CA ALA A 41 2.28 6.03 -17.92
C ALA A 41 0.92 5.36 -17.66
N TRP A 42 0.21 5.80 -16.61
CA TRP A 42 -1.13 5.30 -16.32
C TRP A 42 -2.15 5.69 -17.41
N MET A 43 -2.15 6.95 -17.86
CA MET A 43 -3.01 7.41 -18.96
C MET A 43 -2.72 6.69 -20.29
N ASP A 44 -1.45 6.34 -20.53
CA ASP A 44 -1.01 5.60 -21.71
C ASP A 44 -1.27 4.08 -21.58
N GLY A 45 -1.79 3.61 -20.44
CA GLY A 45 -2.16 2.20 -20.19
C GLY A 45 -1.03 1.32 -19.64
N ASP A 46 0.17 1.86 -19.39
CA ASP A 46 1.29 1.13 -18.79
C ASP A 46 1.23 1.18 -17.26
N LEU A 47 0.34 0.35 -16.70
CA LEU A 47 0.15 0.25 -15.26
C LEU A 47 1.42 -0.21 -14.52
N ARG A 48 2.25 -1.05 -15.14
CA ARG A 48 3.49 -1.55 -14.50
C ARG A 48 4.49 -0.43 -14.32
N LEU A 49 4.71 0.37 -15.36
CA LEU A 49 5.59 1.53 -15.29
C LEU A 49 5.05 2.57 -14.30
N ALA A 50 3.75 2.85 -14.34
CA ALA A 50 3.09 3.77 -13.41
C ALA A 50 3.36 3.37 -11.94
N MET A 51 3.13 2.10 -11.60
CA MET A 51 3.34 1.59 -10.24
C MET A 51 4.82 1.65 -9.81
N ARG A 52 5.76 1.31 -10.71
CA ARG A 52 7.21 1.42 -10.45
C ARG A 52 7.62 2.86 -10.15
N LEU A 53 7.14 3.82 -10.94
CA LEU A 53 7.44 5.24 -10.77
C LEU A 53 6.84 5.81 -9.48
N LEU A 54 5.62 5.40 -9.10
CA LEU A 54 5.00 5.78 -7.83
C LEU A 54 5.78 5.27 -6.62
N GLN A 55 6.20 4.00 -6.63
CA GLN A 55 7.01 3.40 -5.57
C GLN A 55 8.36 4.11 -5.42
N TRP A 56 8.97 4.50 -6.55
CA TRP A 56 10.21 5.25 -6.53
C TRP A 56 10.04 6.68 -5.99
N ALA A 57 8.93 7.33 -6.33
CA ALA A 57 8.61 8.67 -5.83
C ALA A 57 8.25 8.69 -4.33
N ASN A 58 7.77 7.57 -3.78
CA ASN A 58 7.34 7.46 -2.40
C ASN A 58 7.78 6.13 -1.76
N PRO A 59 9.02 6.05 -1.22
CA PRO A 59 9.57 4.79 -0.71
C PRO A 59 8.78 4.22 0.48
N GLN A 60 7.97 5.04 1.17
CA GLN A 60 7.06 4.59 2.23
C GLN A 60 5.90 3.73 1.71
N LEU A 61 5.60 3.80 0.41
CA LEU A 61 4.60 2.95 -0.27
C LEU A 61 5.17 1.61 -0.73
N GLN A 62 6.45 1.32 -0.46
CA GLN A 62 6.96 -0.02 -0.69
C GLN A 62 6.13 -0.98 0.17
N PRO A 63 5.57 -2.06 -0.41
CA PRO A 63 4.92 -3.07 0.39
C PRO A 63 5.94 -3.50 1.44
N GLN A 64 5.59 -3.28 2.71
CA GLN A 64 6.32 -3.87 3.81
C GLN A 64 6.45 -5.35 3.44
N ARG A 65 7.66 -5.83 3.18
CA ARG A 65 7.90 -7.27 3.27
C ARG A 65 7.43 -7.59 4.67
N GLU A 66 6.31 -8.33 4.79
CA GLU A 66 5.84 -8.77 6.10
C GLU A 66 7.07 -9.29 6.85
N PRO A 67 7.37 -8.79 8.06
CA PRO A 67 8.30 -9.49 8.90
C PRO A 67 7.74 -10.92 8.97
N GLN A 68 8.48 -11.90 8.45
CA GLN A 68 8.11 -13.30 8.57
C GLN A 68 7.65 -13.49 10.01
N ARG A 69 6.37 -13.80 10.23
CA ARG A 69 5.91 -14.19 11.56
C ARG A 69 6.71 -15.44 11.89
N HIS A 70 7.79 -15.26 12.64
CA HIS A 70 8.43 -16.26 13.45
C HIS A 70 7.28 -16.86 14.26
N THR A 71 6.74 -17.98 13.79
CA THR A 71 5.83 -18.78 14.59
C THR A 71 6.64 -19.20 15.81
N PRO A 72 6.31 -18.76 17.05
CA PRO A 72 6.83 -19.48 18.19
C PRO A 72 6.29 -20.91 18.04
N ALA A 73 7.20 -21.88 18.01
CA ALA A 73 6.88 -23.29 17.90
C ALA A 73 5.70 -23.63 18.84
N SER A 74 4.71 -24.33 18.30
CA SER A 74 3.59 -24.88 19.05
C SER A 74 4.10 -25.47 20.37
N ALA A 75 3.68 -24.88 21.49
CA ALA A 75 3.87 -25.51 22.79
C ALA A 75 3.15 -26.87 22.77
N PRO A 76 3.79 -27.95 23.25
CA PRO A 76 3.14 -29.25 23.31
C PRO A 76 1.97 -29.20 24.31
N ILE A 77 0.83 -29.76 23.88
CA ILE A 77 -0.36 -29.95 24.69
C ILE A 77 0.00 -30.85 25.89
N PRO A 78 -0.28 -30.46 27.15
CA PRO A 78 -0.04 -31.35 28.28
C PRO A 78 -1.09 -32.48 28.26
N LEU A 79 -0.66 -33.69 27.91
CA LEU A 79 -1.45 -34.90 28.13
C LEU A 79 -1.50 -35.16 29.64
N HIS A 80 -2.64 -34.89 30.27
CA HIS A 80 -2.93 -35.35 31.63
C HIS A 80 -2.96 -36.88 31.65
N GLY A 81 -1.83 -37.50 31.97
CA GLY A 81 -1.72 -38.91 32.32
C GLY A 81 -2.15 -39.12 33.77
N GLY A 82 -3.38 -39.60 33.97
CA GLY A 82 -3.81 -40.11 35.27
C GLY A 82 -3.17 -41.47 35.54
N MET A 83 -2.24 -41.52 36.49
CA MET A 83 -1.87 -42.75 37.20
C MET A 83 -2.23 -42.57 38.67
N PHE A 84 -3.32 -43.23 39.07
CA PHE A 84 -3.66 -43.46 40.47
C PHE A 84 -2.69 -44.52 41.01
N GLN A 85 -1.89 -44.18 42.03
CA GLN A 85 -1.17 -45.17 42.85
C GLN A 85 -2.11 -45.64 43.97
N PRO A 86 -2.24 -46.95 44.24
CA PRO A 86 -2.91 -47.43 45.45
C PRO A 86 -1.95 -47.32 46.64
N GLN A 87 -2.42 -46.72 47.74
CA GLN A 87 -1.80 -46.87 49.05
C GLN A 87 -2.42 -48.07 49.78
N ALA A 88 -1.57 -48.74 50.54
CA ALA A 88 -1.77 -50.03 51.18
C ALA A 88 -2.77 -50.03 52.35
N ALA A 89 -3.43 -51.18 52.54
CA ALA A 89 -3.75 -51.79 53.84
C ALA A 89 -3.86 -53.31 53.65
#